data_AF-A0AAU9WL99-F1
#
_entry.id   AF-A0AAU9WL99-F1
#
_cell.length_a   1.000
_cell.length_b   1.000
_cell.length_c   1.000
_cell.angle_alpha   90.00
_cell.angle_beta   90.00
_cell.angle_gamma   90.00
#
_symmetry.space_group_name_H-M   'P 1'
#
loop_
_entity.id
_entity.type
_entity.pdbx_description
1 polymer ?
#
loop_
_entity_poly.entity_id
_entity_poly.type
_entity_poly.pdbx_seq_one_letter_code
_entity_poly.pdbx_strand_id
1 'polypeptide(L)'
;RECAFKCLKKDPCLSFNLADLDDNIDNLLCELLPSDHYTHSDKFITNHLWYHYSIASTCSKLPCQNGGTCVPLYRTDSYKCRCTKAYTGSHCEKGKV
;
A
#
# COMPACT_ATOMS: atom_id res chain seq x y z
N ARG A 1 11.34 7.21 11.73
CA ARG A 1 11.76 6.86 10.34
C ARG A 1 11.74 5.34 10.05
N GLU A 2 11.52 4.46 11.04
CA GLU A 2 11.53 3.00 10.83
C GLU A 2 10.34 2.45 10.03
N CYS A 3 9.15 3.03 10.16
CA CYS A 3 7.94 2.49 9.54
C CYS A 3 8.07 2.37 8.01
N ALA A 4 8.67 3.37 7.36
CA ALA A 4 8.94 3.33 5.92
C ALA A 4 9.85 2.15 5.55
N PHE A 5 10.95 1.92 6.28
CA PHE A 5 11.83 0.77 6.01
C PHE A 5 11.15 -0.58 6.28
N LYS A 6 10.31 -0.67 7.33
CA LYS A 6 9.48 -1.86 7.61
C LYS A 6 8.49 -2.10 6.47
N CYS A 7 7.86 -1.05 5.94
CA CYS A 7 6.95 -1.11 4.80
C CYS A 7 7.64 -1.57 3.52
N LEU A 8 8.79 -0.98 3.16
CA LEU A 8 9.56 -1.34 1.98
C LEU A 8 10.03 -2.81 1.96
N LYS A 9 10.08 -3.46 3.13
CA LYS A 9 10.44 -4.88 3.28
C LYS A 9 9.24 -5.83 3.33
N LYS A 10 7.99 -5.33 3.38
CA LYS A 10 6.77 -6.13 3.51
C LYS A 10 5.94 -6.06 2.22
N ASP A 11 5.58 -7.21 1.66
CA ASP A 11 4.73 -7.32 0.46
C ASP A 11 3.29 -7.75 0.86
N PRO A 12 2.23 -7.02 0.45
CA PRO A 12 2.25 -5.66 -0.10
C PRO A 12 2.19 -4.61 1.02
N CYS A 13 2.95 -3.52 0.85
CA CYS A 13 2.84 -2.33 1.69
C CYS A 13 2.99 -1.08 0.82
N LEU A 14 1.99 -0.20 0.87
CA LEU A 14 1.90 1.04 0.07
C LEU A 14 1.89 2.29 0.93
N SER A 15 1.42 2.18 2.18
CA SER A 15 1.40 3.29 3.12
C SER A 15 1.54 2.78 4.55
N PHE A 16 1.64 3.70 5.49
CA PHE A 16 1.57 3.39 6.90
C PHE A 16 0.92 4.54 7.67
N ASN A 17 0.20 4.19 8.74
CA ASN A 17 -0.19 5.17 9.75
C ASN A 17 0.88 5.22 10.83
N LEU A 18 1.10 6.42 11.36
CA LEU A 18 2.07 6.73 12.38
C LEU A 18 1.38 7.39 13.56
N ALA A 19 1.49 6.81 14.75
CA ALA A 19 1.05 7.44 15.99
C ALA A 19 2.23 7.66 16.92
N ASP A 20 2.28 8.87 17.50
CA ASP A 20 3.20 9.25 18.56
C ASP A 20 2.42 9.16 19.88
N LEU A 21 2.78 8.19 20.72
CA LEU A 21 2.01 7.87 21.92
C LEU A 21 2.55 8.53 23.20
N ASP A 22 3.74 9.15 23.17
CA ASP A 22 4.32 9.94 24.27
C ASP A 22 5.65 10.58 23.84
N ASP A 23 6.04 11.71 24.45
CA ASP A 23 7.29 12.50 24.22
C ASP A 23 8.63 11.70 24.34
N ASN A 24 8.57 10.40 24.63
CA ASN A 24 9.70 9.49 24.51
C ASN A 24 9.74 8.89 23.09
N ILE A 25 10.69 9.39 22.30
CA ILE A 25 11.05 9.03 20.92
C ILE A 25 11.06 7.51 20.58
N ASP A 26 11.07 6.63 21.59
CA ASP A 26 11.15 5.18 21.46
C ASP A 26 9.78 4.46 21.34
N ASN A 27 8.64 5.14 21.53
CA ASN A 27 7.30 4.53 21.47
C ASN A 27 6.48 4.91 20.22
N LEU A 28 7.10 4.82 19.05
CA LEU A 28 6.43 5.07 17.78
C LEU A 28 5.60 3.85 17.33
N LEU A 29 4.29 4.01 17.15
CA LEU A 29 3.44 2.98 16.56
C LEU A 29 3.35 3.11 15.03
N CYS A 30 3.60 2.00 14.34
CA CYS A 30 3.43 1.88 12.88
C CYS A 30 2.30 0.91 12.55
N GLU A 31 1.30 1.35 11.81
CA GLU A 31 0.35 0.47 11.15
C GLU A 31 0.72 0.37 9.67
N LEU A 32 1.18 -0.80 9.20
CA LEU A 32 1.57 -1.00 7.80
C LEU A 32 0.36 -1.38 6.96
N LEU A 33 0.12 -0.65 5.87
CA LEU A 33 -1.09 -0.77 5.07
C LEU A 33 -0.79 -1.28 3.66
N PRO A 34 -1.55 -2.27 3.15
CA PRO A 34 -1.40 -2.80 1.80
C PRO A 34 -2.05 -1.92 0.72
N SER A 35 -2.52 -0.73 1.09
CA SER A 35 -3.22 0.24 0.24
C SER A 35 -2.86 1.65 0.70
N ASP A 36 -3.31 2.68 0.01
CA ASP A 36 -3.11 4.09 0.34
C ASP A 36 -4.39 4.89 0.00
N HIS A 37 -4.39 6.18 0.37
CA HIS A 37 -5.52 7.06 0.07
C HIS A 37 -5.75 7.28 -1.43
N TYR A 38 -4.79 6.98 -2.31
CA TYR A 38 -4.97 7.08 -3.77
C TYR A 38 -5.75 5.90 -4.33
N THR A 39 -5.49 4.70 -3.81
CA THR A 39 -6.10 3.44 -4.27
C THR A 39 -7.49 3.18 -3.67
N HIS A 40 -7.76 3.65 -2.45
CA HIS A 40 -9.05 3.50 -1.78
C HIS A 40 -9.39 4.73 -0.92
N SER A 41 -9.49 5.90 -1.56
CA SER A 41 -9.84 7.17 -0.90
C SER A 41 -11.15 7.12 -0.11
N ASP A 42 -12.10 6.30 -0.55
CA ASP A 42 -13.40 6.07 0.08
C ASP A 42 -13.30 5.41 1.47
N LYS A 43 -12.20 4.72 1.74
CA LYS A 43 -11.95 4.02 3.01
C LYS A 43 -11.08 4.83 3.97
N PHE A 44 -10.70 6.05 3.60
CA PHE A 44 -9.86 6.87 4.44
C PHE A 44 -10.64 7.41 5.64
N ILE A 45 -10.20 7.06 6.84
CA ILE A 45 -10.75 7.55 8.11
C ILE A 45 -9.72 8.49 8.73
N THR A 46 -10.10 9.75 8.91
CA THR A 46 -9.24 10.75 9.57
C THR A 46 -9.17 10.50 11.07
N ASN A 47 -7.99 10.68 11.66
CA ASN A 47 -7.79 10.61 13.10
C ASN A 47 -6.68 11.58 13.52
N HIS A 48 -6.90 12.33 14.60
CA HIS A 48 -5.95 13.34 15.08
C HIS A 48 -4.68 12.77 15.72
N LEU A 49 -4.70 11.49 16.12
CA LEU A 49 -3.56 10.78 16.70
C LEU A 49 -2.71 10.05 15.65
N TRP A 50 -3.20 9.94 14.41
CA TRP A 50 -2.55 9.15 13.37
C TRP A 50 -2.21 10.01 12.15
N TYR A 51 -0.95 9.98 11.77
CA TYR A 51 -0.45 10.61 10.55
C TYR A 51 -0.31 9.55 9.46
N HIS A 52 -0.96 9.76 8.32
CA HIS A 52 -0.90 8.85 7.19
C HIS A 52 0.25 9.22 6.24
N TYR A 53 1.09 8.26 5.89
CA TYR A 53 2.18 8.43 4.93
C TYR A 53 2.07 7.40 3.81
N SER A 54 1.98 7.86 2.57
CA SER A 54 2.01 7.00 1.37
C SER A 54 3.42 6.95 0.79
N ILE A 55 3.86 5.77 0.34
CA ILE A 55 5.14 5.59 -0.34
C ILE A 55 4.89 5.64 -1.84
N ALA A 56 5.56 6.57 -2.52
CA ALA A 56 5.45 6.74 -3.96
C ALA A 56 5.79 5.42 -4.69
N SER A 57 4.92 5.00 -5.59
CA SER A 57 5.10 3.81 -6.40
C SER A 57 4.29 3.90 -7.70
N THR A 58 4.63 3.02 -8.64
CA THR A 58 3.88 2.84 -9.89
C THR A 58 2.44 2.34 -9.69
N CYS A 59 2.11 1.80 -8.50
CA CYS A 59 0.74 1.42 -8.15
C CYS A 59 -0.23 2.60 -8.02
N SER A 60 0.28 3.83 -7.81
CA SER A 60 -0.53 5.06 -7.79
C SER A 60 -1.33 5.30 -9.07
N LYS A 61 -0.92 4.69 -10.19
CA LYS A 61 -1.61 4.76 -11.49
C LYS A 61 -2.77 3.77 -11.64
N LEU A 62 -3.08 2.99 -10.61
CA LEU A 62 -4.13 1.96 -10.61
C LEU A 62 -4.02 0.99 -11.79
N PRO A 63 -2.86 0.34 -12.01
CA PRO A 63 -2.64 -0.43 -13.22
C PRO A 63 -3.35 -1.79 -13.27
N CYS A 64 -3.86 -2.28 -12.13
CA CYS A 64 -4.50 -3.60 -12.05
C CYS A 64 -6.01 -3.48 -12.21
N GLN A 65 -6.57 -4.21 -13.17
CA GLN A 65 -8.00 -4.26 -13.47
C GLN A 65 -8.71 -5.34 -12.64
N ASN A 66 -10.05 -5.35 -12.70
CA ASN A 66 -10.88 -6.44 -12.19
C ASN A 66 -10.63 -6.82 -10.71
N GLY A 67 -10.39 -5.81 -9.88
CA GLY A 67 -10.13 -5.98 -8.45
C GLY A 67 -8.77 -6.62 -8.12
N GLY A 68 -7.85 -6.67 -9.08
CA GLY A 68 -6.47 -7.14 -8.84
C GLY A 68 -5.74 -6.25 -7.83
N THR A 69 -4.97 -6.87 -6.93
CA THR A 69 -4.13 -6.11 -5.99
C THR A 69 -2.84 -5.69 -6.67
N CYS A 70 -2.56 -4.39 -6.70
CA CYS A 70 -1.25 -3.90 -7.14
C CYS A 70 -0.20 -4.13 -6.05
N VAL A 71 0.93 -4.71 -6.43
CA VAL A 71 2.07 -4.92 -5.54
C VAL A 71 3.26 -4.13 -6.06
N PRO A 72 3.75 -3.13 -5.31
CA PRO A 72 4.90 -2.33 -5.71
C PRO A 72 6.20 -3.13 -5.58
N LEU A 73 7.08 -2.97 -6.55
CA LEU A 73 8.45 -3.49 -6.56
C LEU A 73 9.41 -2.31 -6.45
N TYR A 74 9.54 -1.77 -5.23
CA TYR A 74 10.25 -0.51 -4.96
C TYR A 74 11.72 -0.49 -5.43
N ARG A 75 12.40 -1.64 -5.43
CA ARG A 75 13.81 -1.72 -5.86
C ARG A 75 14.00 -1.48 -7.36
N THR A 76 12.99 -1.78 -8.15
CA THR A 76 13.03 -1.72 -9.62
C THR A 76 12.10 -0.64 -10.17
N ASP A 77 11.49 0.17 -9.30
CA ASP A 77 10.44 1.13 -9.64
C ASP A 77 9.35 0.54 -10.56
N SER A 78 8.90 -0.67 -10.24
CA SER A 78 7.92 -1.40 -11.04
C SER A 78 6.81 -1.97 -10.16
N TYR A 79 5.90 -2.76 -10.74
CA TYR A 79 4.81 -3.40 -10.02
C TYR A 79 4.51 -4.77 -10.61
N LYS A 80 3.76 -5.58 -9.84
CA LYS A 80 3.08 -6.77 -10.32
C LYS A 80 1.60 -6.72 -9.90
N CYS A 81 0.71 -7.21 -10.74
CA CYS A 81 -0.69 -7.39 -10.38
C CYS A 81 -0.93 -8.80 -9.83
N ARG A 82 -1.48 -8.88 -8.62
CA ARG A 82 -2.00 -10.12 -8.05
C ARG A 82 -3.48 -10.22 -8.38
N CYS A 83 -3.79 -11.01 -9.41
CA CYS A 83 -5.17 -11.15 -9.89
C CYS A 83 -6.04 -11.95 -8.93
N THR A 84 -7.33 -11.62 -8.92
CA THR A 84 -8.36 -12.45 -8.29
C THR A 84 -8.48 -13.77 -9.07
N LYS A 85 -9.14 -14.78 -8.47
CA LYS A 85 -9.18 -16.14 -9.03
C LYS A 85 -9.69 -16.19 -10.47
N ALA A 86 -10.65 -15.33 -10.82
CA ALA A 86 -11.32 -15.29 -12.11
C ALA A 86 -10.55 -14.55 -13.24
N TYR A 87 -9.41 -13.93 -12.94
CA TYR A 87 -8.70 -13.10 -13.92
C TYR A 87 -7.22 -13.46 -14.07
N THR A 88 -6.65 -13.10 -15.21
CA THR A 88 -5.25 -13.29 -15.62
C THR A 88 -4.80 -12.15 -16.56
N GLY A 89 -3.55 -12.21 -17.03
CA GLY A 89 -2.90 -11.12 -17.76
C GLY A 89 -2.00 -10.28 -16.86
N SER A 90 -1.18 -9.40 -17.45
CA SER A 90 -0.24 -8.56 -16.71
C SER A 90 -0.94 -7.50 -15.85
N HIS A 91 -2.14 -7.10 -16.25
CA HIS A 91 -2.99 -6.14 -15.57
C HIS A 91 -4.31 -6.77 -15.08
N CYS A 92 -4.40 -8.10 -15.01
CA CYS A 92 -5.63 -8.82 -14.69
C CYS A 92 -6.80 -8.50 -15.64
N GLU A 93 -6.48 -8.17 -16.90
CA GLU A 93 -7.42 -7.72 -17.92
C GLU A 93 -8.19 -8.86 -18.61
N LYS A 94 -7.74 -10.12 -18.45
CA LYS A 94 -8.33 -11.29 -19.12
C LYS A 94 -9.11 -12.13 -18.13
N GLY A 95 -10.34 -12.50 -18.47
CA GLY A 95 -11.09 -13.52 -17.73
C GLY A 95 -10.47 -14.90 -17.92
N LYS A 96 -10.39 -15.69 -16.85
CA LYS A 96 -10.19 -17.13 -16.95
C LYS A 96 -11.54 -17.75 -17.25
N VAL A 97 -11.67 -18.29 -18.46
CA VAL A 97 -12.83 -19.08 -18.88
C VAL A 97 -12.91 -20.34 -18.04
#